data_AF-A0A2T6IYB4-F1
#
_entry.id   AF-A0A2T6IYB4-F1
#
_cell.length_a   1.000
_cell.length_b   1.000
_cell.length_c   1.000
_cell.angle_alpha   90.00
_cell.angle_beta   90.00
_cell.angle_gamma   90.00
#
_symmetry.space_group_name_H-M   'P 1'
#
loop_
_entity.id
_entity.type
_entity.pdbx_description
1 polymer ?
#
loop_
_entity_poly.entity_id
_entity_poly.type
_entity_poly.pdbx_seq_one_letter_code
_entity_poly.pdbx_strand_id
1 'polypeptide(L)'
;QLDNAPANFSPIGGKLTDWQNQAIVAGWALFCCGLTVGLSNLFCGISVGVSGSGAALGDAQRPELFVKMLVVEIFASALGLFGVIVGILQSNKGKFDKVEAASAVM
;
A
#
# COMPACT_ATOMS: atom_id res chain seq x y z
N GLN A 1 8.76 29.49 10.91
CA GLN A 1 8.24 29.40 12.29
C GLN A 1 7.09 30.41 12.54
N LEU A 2 6.19 30.61 11.56
CA LEU A 2 5.00 31.47 11.72
C LEU A 2 3.84 30.89 10.89
N ASP A 3 3.05 29.98 11.48
CA ASP A 3 1.60 29.82 11.22
C ASP A 3 1.06 28.82 12.25
N ASN A 4 0.65 29.35 13.40
CA ASN A 4 -0.06 28.59 14.41
C ASN A 4 -1.46 28.26 13.86
N ALA A 5 -1.83 26.98 13.81
CA ALA A 5 -3.20 26.54 13.54
C ALA A 5 -4.22 27.26 14.46
N PRO A 6 -5.55 27.33 14.19
CA PRO A 6 -6.36 26.97 13.00
C PRO A 6 -7.39 28.07 12.57
N ALA A 7 -7.85 28.10 11.30
CA ALA A 7 -9.13 28.74 10.96
C ALA A 7 -9.84 28.06 9.77
N ASN A 8 -10.78 27.20 10.12
CA ASN A 8 -12.11 27.06 9.52
C ASN A 8 -12.24 27.27 7.98
N PHE A 9 -12.42 26.14 7.29
CA PHE A 9 -13.31 25.94 6.13
C PHE A 9 -13.51 27.14 5.19
N SER A 10 -12.66 27.27 4.16
CA SER A 10 -13.05 28.02 2.96
C SER A 10 -12.39 27.46 1.69
N PRO A 11 -13.08 26.61 0.93
CA PRO A 11 -12.86 26.49 -0.49
C PRO A 11 -13.73 27.53 -1.23
N ILE A 12 -13.11 28.33 -2.11
CA ILE A 12 -13.61 28.80 -3.44
C ILE A 12 -12.63 29.80 -4.12
N GLY A 13 -11.54 30.29 -3.49
CA GLY A 13 -10.66 31.23 -4.23
C GLY A 13 -9.35 31.75 -3.62
N GLY A 14 -8.73 31.07 -2.65
CA GLY A 14 -7.46 31.51 -2.03
C GLY A 14 -6.36 30.47 -2.10
N LYS A 15 -5.09 30.89 -2.25
CA LYS A 15 -3.91 30.00 -2.25
C LYS A 15 -3.86 29.20 -0.94
N LEU A 16 -3.84 27.87 -1.06
CA LEU A 16 -3.71 26.93 0.07
C LEU A 16 -2.39 27.13 0.81
N THR A 17 -2.45 27.12 2.14
CA THR A 17 -1.26 27.09 2.99
C THR A 17 -0.51 25.76 2.84
N ASP A 18 0.82 25.79 2.91
CA ASP A 18 1.68 24.65 2.55
C ASP A 18 1.44 23.41 3.43
N TRP A 19 1.08 23.61 4.70
CA TRP A 19 0.75 22.54 5.66
C TRP A 19 -0.56 21.81 5.29
N GLN A 20 -1.58 22.53 4.80
CA GLN A 20 -2.83 21.90 4.36
C GLN A 20 -2.60 21.07 3.08
N ASN A 21 -1.80 21.58 2.15
CA ASN A 21 -1.44 20.84 0.94
C ASN A 21 -0.69 19.54 1.27
N GLN A 22 0.28 19.57 2.18
CA GLN A 22 1.01 18.37 2.58
C GLN A 22 0.15 17.35 3.32
N ALA A 23 -0.72 17.80 4.23
CA ALA A 23 -1.62 16.89 4.96
C ALA A 23 -2.63 16.19 4.02
N ILE A 24 -3.20 16.93 3.05
CA ILE A 24 -4.10 16.35 2.05
C ILE A 24 -3.36 15.36 1.16
N VAL A 25 -2.17 15.71 0.64
CA VAL A 25 -1.38 14.83 -0.21
C VAL A 25 -0.94 13.57 0.54
N ALA A 26 -0.48 13.69 1.79
CA ALA A 26 -0.10 12.54 2.61
C ALA A 26 -1.31 11.64 2.95
N GLY A 27 -2.48 12.23 3.25
CA GLY A 27 -3.71 11.47 3.48
C GLY A 27 -4.16 10.66 2.26
N TRP A 28 -4.21 11.29 1.08
CA TRP A 28 -4.53 10.59 -0.17
C TRP A 28 -3.47 9.55 -0.55
N ALA A 29 -2.18 9.85 -0.37
CA ALA A 29 -1.09 8.92 -0.66
C ALA A 29 -1.16 7.65 0.20
N LEU A 30 -1.47 7.77 1.50
CA LEU A 30 -1.59 6.61 2.39
C LEU A 30 -2.85 5.79 2.12
N PHE A 31 -3.97 6.45 1.81
CA PHE A 31 -5.20 5.75 1.42
C PHE A 31 -4.99 4.96 0.12
N CYS A 32 -4.39 5.58 -0.90
CA CYS A 32 -4.06 4.90 -2.16
C CYS A 32 -3.01 3.79 -1.97
N CYS A 33 -2.02 4.00 -1.11
CA CYS A 33 -1.04 2.96 -0.75
C CYS A 33 -1.73 1.73 -0.13
N GLY A 34 -2.63 1.93 0.83
CA GLY A 34 -3.38 0.83 1.44
C GLY A 34 -4.26 0.09 0.43
N LEU A 35 -4.95 0.84 -0.43
CA LEU A 35 -5.86 0.27 -1.44
C LEU A 35 -5.10 -0.54 -2.51
N THR A 36 -3.97 -0.03 -3.00
CA THR A 36 -3.16 -0.72 -4.02
C THR A 36 -2.56 -2.03 -3.50
N VAL A 37 -1.95 -2.01 -2.31
CA VAL A 37 -1.37 -3.20 -1.68
C VAL A 37 -2.44 -4.22 -1.29
N GLY A 38 -3.57 -3.74 -0.75
CA GLY A 38 -4.69 -4.60 -0.37
C GLY A 38 -5.30 -5.32 -1.57
N LEU A 39 -5.56 -4.58 -2.66
CA LEU A 39 -6.09 -5.17 -3.90
C LEU A 39 -5.06 -6.11 -4.54
N SER A 40 -3.78 -5.73 -4.63
CA SER A 40 -2.76 -6.61 -5.22
C SER A 40 -2.65 -7.94 -4.48
N ASN A 41 -2.68 -7.91 -3.14
CA ASN A 41 -2.57 -9.12 -2.34
C ASN A 41 -3.84 -9.98 -2.37
N LEU A 42 -5.02 -9.34 -2.49
CA LEU A 42 -6.29 -10.05 -2.67
C LEU A 42 -6.32 -10.83 -3.99
N PHE A 43 -5.99 -10.18 -5.12
CA PHE A 43 -5.95 -10.84 -6.43
C PHE A 43 -4.87 -11.92 -6.50
N CYS A 44 -3.70 -11.68 -5.89
CA CYS A 44 -2.66 -12.68 -5.72
C CYS A 44 -3.20 -13.92 -4.98
N GLY A 45 -3.83 -13.72 -3.82
CA GLY A 45 -4.41 -14.80 -3.03
C GLY A 45 -5.49 -15.59 -3.78
N ILE A 46 -6.36 -14.92 -4.52
CA ILE A 46 -7.39 -15.60 -5.33
C ILE A 46 -6.74 -16.44 -6.44
N SER A 47 -5.75 -15.88 -7.16
CA SER A 47 -5.06 -16.61 -8.24
C SER A 47 -4.33 -17.86 -7.73
N VAL A 48 -3.61 -17.74 -6.61
CA VAL A 48 -2.90 -18.84 -5.98
C VAL A 48 -3.89 -19.86 -5.42
N GLY A 49 -5.01 -19.44 -4.83
CA GLY A 49 -6.03 -20.36 -4.32
C GLY A 49 -6.70 -21.22 -5.41
N VAL A 50 -6.98 -20.63 -6.58
CA VAL A 50 -7.51 -21.36 -7.73
C VAL A 50 -6.46 -22.33 -8.31
N SER A 51 -5.21 -21.87 -8.45
CA SER A 51 -4.09 -22.71 -8.88
C SER A 51 -3.86 -23.89 -7.92
N GLY A 52 -3.89 -23.65 -6.60
CA GLY A 52 -3.66 -24.66 -5.57
C GLY A 52 -4.78 -25.69 -5.49
N SER A 53 -6.01 -25.31 -5.80
CA SER A 53 -7.12 -26.26 -5.93
C SER A 53 -6.89 -27.22 -7.11
N GLY A 54 -6.37 -26.70 -8.23
CA GLY A 54 -5.93 -27.51 -9.37
C GLY A 54 -4.71 -28.39 -9.05
N ALA A 55 -3.77 -27.88 -8.24
CA ALA A 55 -2.61 -28.62 -7.76
C ALA A 55 -3.03 -29.84 -6.93
N ALA A 56 -3.96 -29.67 -5.99
CA ALA A 56 -4.46 -30.75 -5.14
C ALA A 56 -5.19 -31.84 -5.95
N LEU A 57 -6.00 -31.44 -6.93
CA LEU A 57 -6.67 -32.40 -7.82
C LEU A 57 -5.68 -33.16 -8.71
N GLY A 58 -4.66 -32.46 -9.23
CA GLY A 58 -3.62 -33.04 -10.07
C GLY A 58 -2.71 -34.01 -9.30
N ASP A 59 -2.37 -33.66 -8.06
CA ASP A 59 -1.58 -34.49 -7.15
C ASP A 59 -2.30 -35.80 -6.81
N ALA A 60 -3.63 -35.74 -6.60
CA ALA A 60 -4.46 -36.91 -6.37
C ALA A 60 -4.46 -37.92 -7.55
N GLN A 61 -4.23 -37.45 -8.78
CA GLN A 61 -4.13 -38.32 -9.96
C GLN A 61 -2.71 -38.84 -10.19
N ARG A 62 -1.69 -37.98 -10.04
CA ARG A 62 -0.29 -38.32 -10.24
C ARG A 62 0.61 -37.46 -9.33
N PRO A 63 1.24 -38.06 -8.31
CA PRO A 63 2.01 -37.31 -7.31
C PRO A 63 3.31 -36.69 -7.86
N GLU A 64 3.78 -37.13 -9.03
CA GLU A 64 4.96 -36.56 -9.69
C GLU A 64 4.75 -35.11 -10.19
N LEU A 65 3.50 -34.62 -10.25
CA LEU A 65 3.19 -33.27 -10.74
C LEU A 65 3.26 -32.19 -9.65
N PHE A 66 3.25 -32.55 -8.37
CA PHE A 66 3.18 -31.59 -7.26
C PHE A 66 4.28 -30.51 -7.31
N VAL A 67 5.54 -30.93 -7.49
CA VAL A 67 6.69 -30.01 -7.47
C VAL A 67 6.65 -29.03 -8.64
N LYS A 68 6.20 -29.46 -9.82
CA LYS A 68 6.09 -28.58 -11.01
C LYS A 68 5.03 -27.49 -10.80
N MET A 69 3.94 -27.83 -10.14
CA MET A 69 2.86 -26.89 -9.82
C MET A 69 3.27 -25.89 -8.73
N LEU A 70 3.95 -26.39 -7.69
CA LEU A 70 4.43 -25.58 -6.56
C LEU A 70 5.44 -24.49 -7.00
N VAL A 71 6.26 -24.77 -8.02
CA VAL A 71 7.17 -23.75 -8.59
C VAL A 71 6.39 -22.57 -9.20
N VAL A 72 5.29 -22.84 -9.91
CA VAL A 72 4.46 -21.79 -10.54
C VAL A 72 3.76 -20.94 -9.46
N GLU A 73 3.31 -21.56 -8.37
CA GLU A 73 2.68 -20.84 -7.24
C GLU A 73 3.63 -19.89 -6.53
N ILE A 74 4.91 -20.27 -6.36
CA ILE A 74 5.91 -19.39 -5.76
C ILE A 74 6.13 -18.15 -6.64
N PHE A 75 6.20 -18.31 -7.97
CA PHE A 75 6.31 -17.17 -8.88
C PHE A 75 5.06 -16.29 -8.86
N ALA A 76 3.86 -16.87 -8.76
CA ALA A 76 2.63 -16.11 -8.62
C ALA A 76 2.63 -15.28 -7.31
N SER A 77 3.06 -15.88 -6.19
CA SER A 77 3.15 -15.20 -4.90
C SER A 77 4.21 -14.07 -4.88
N ALA A 78 5.29 -14.22 -5.64
CA ALA A 78 6.30 -13.16 -5.80
C ALA A 78 5.72 -11.86 -6.41
N LEU A 79 4.67 -11.95 -7.25
CA LEU A 79 3.97 -10.77 -7.77
C LEU A 79 3.19 -10.03 -6.66
N GLY A 80 2.64 -10.74 -5.69
CA GLY A 80 2.00 -10.15 -4.50
C GLY A 80 3.01 -9.39 -3.63
N LEU A 81 4.20 -9.96 -3.44
CA LEU A 81 5.30 -9.29 -2.73
C LEU A 81 5.77 -8.02 -3.44
N PHE A 82 5.79 -8.01 -4.78
CA PHE A 82 6.09 -6.80 -5.54
C PHE A 82 5.10 -5.67 -5.24
N GLY A 83 3.80 -5.99 -5.12
CA GLY A 83 2.77 -5.03 -4.70
C GLY A 83 3.05 -4.40 -3.32
N VAL A 84 3.49 -5.22 -2.35
CA VAL A 84 3.88 -4.73 -1.01
C VAL A 84 5.10 -3.80 -1.07
N ILE A 85 6.12 -4.16 -1.85
CA ILE A 85 7.33 -3.33 -2.00
C ILE A 85 6.97 -1.95 -2.58
N VAL A 86 6.14 -1.90 -3.61
CA VAL A 86 5.66 -0.65 -4.21
C VAL A 86 4.87 0.18 -3.19
N GLY A 87 4.03 -0.46 -2.37
CA GLY A 87 3.32 0.21 -1.28
C GLY A 87 4.25 0.85 -0.27
N ILE A 88 5.28 0.14 0.18
CA ILE A 88 6.28 0.69 1.12
C ILE A 88 6.98 1.91 0.49
N LEU A 89 7.34 1.85 -0.80
CA LEU A 89 7.94 2.99 -1.49
C LEU A 89 6.99 4.20 -1.58
N GLN A 90 5.69 3.96 -1.79
CA GLN A 90 4.69 5.03 -1.82
C GLN A 90 4.44 5.64 -0.44
N SER A 91 4.40 4.82 0.61
CA SER A 91 4.26 5.25 2.01
C SER A 91 5.43 6.12 2.47
N ASN A 92 6.66 5.80 2.07
CA ASN A 92 7.85 6.59 2.40
C ASN A 92 7.80 8.04 1.87
N LYS A 93 6.95 8.33 0.87
CA LYS A 93 6.74 9.68 0.33
C LYS A 93 5.63 10.45 1.05
N GLY A 94 4.74 9.79 1.78
CA GLY A 94 3.68 10.41 2.57
C GLY A 94 4.16 10.76 3.98
N LYS A 95 4.83 11.90 4.13
CA LYS A 95 5.29 12.38 5.45
C LYS A 95 4.27 13.33 6.06
N PHE A 96 3.91 13.05 7.31
CA PHE A 96 3.30 14.03 8.20
C PHE A 96 4.41 14.63 9.05
N ASP A 97 4.87 15.81 8.69
CA ASP A 97 5.85 16.50 9.51
C ASP A 97 5.22 16.82 10.88
N LYS A 98 5.81 16.27 11.95
CA LYS A 98 5.39 16.55 13.32
C LYS A 98 5.71 18.00 13.67
N VAL A 99 4.71 18.71 14.19
CA VAL A 99 4.86 20.03 14.81
C VAL A 99 5.51 19.86 16.19
N GLU A 100 6.78 19.45 16.25
CA GLU A 100 7.50 19.22 17.52
C GLU A 100 8.86 19.93 17.60
N ALA A 101 9.33 20.56 16.52
CA ALA A 101 10.53 21.41 16.55
C ALA A 101 10.32 22.80 17.20
N ALA A 102 9.12 23.10 17.71
CA ALA A 102 8.80 24.39 18.33
C ALA A 102 8.96 24.42 19.87
N SER A 103 9.04 23.27 20.56
CA SER A 103 9.16 23.24 22.04
C SER A 103 10.60 23.11 22.56
N ALA A 104 11.60 23.07 21.69
CA ALA A 104 13.02 23.06 22.09
C ALA A 104 13.66 24.46 22.15
N VAL A 105 12.90 25.51 21.83
CA VAL A 105 13.27 26.94 21.98
C VAL A 105 12.09 27.69 22.62
N MET A 106 11.69 27.26 23.80
CA MET A 106 11.06 28.05 24.86
C MET A 106 11.59 27.52 26.18
#